data_AF-A0A2T5JWH1-F1
#
_entry.id   AF-A0A2T5JWH1-F1
#
_cell.length_a   1.000
_cell.length_b   1.000
_cell.length_c   1.000
_cell.angle_alpha   90.00
_cell.angle_beta   90.00
_cell.angle_gamma   90.00
#
_symmetry.space_group_name_H-M   'P 1'
#
loop_
_entity.id
_entity.type
_entity.pdbx_description
1 polymer ?
#
loop_
_entity_poly.entity_id
_entity_poly.type
_entity_poly.pdbx_seq_one_letter_code
_entity_poly.pdbx_strand_id
1 'polypeptide(L)'
;MCGRFEQSETRRYYANALGVDTSEHSWEYGDHIAHYNIALGLCPWMITLNNGEIELIGMTWGYRTPQEAADKKKTWICARIEKAKTGRYFGTCFVKDE
;
A
#
# COMPACT_ATOMS: atom_id res chain seq x y z
N MET A 1 8.73 -6.54 -12.56
CA MET A 1 8.56 -6.97 -11.15
C MET A 1 9.50 -6.12 -10.31
N CYS A 2 9.02 -5.50 -9.23
CA CYS A 2 9.83 -4.68 -8.33
C CYS A 2 9.91 -5.35 -6.95
N GLY A 3 11.11 -5.42 -6.36
CA GLY A 3 11.36 -6.01 -5.05
C GLY A 3 11.93 -5.04 -4.01
N ARG A 4 12.19 -3.80 -4.44
CA ARG A 4 12.62 -2.65 -3.64
C ARG A 4 12.07 -1.38 -4.27
N PHE A 5 11.87 -0.33 -3.47
CA PHE A 5 11.58 1.03 -3.95
C PHE A 5 11.96 2.08 -2.90
N GLU A 6 11.93 3.34 -3.31
CA GLU A 6 12.19 4.50 -2.45
C GLU A 6 10.88 5.22 -2.12
N GLN A 7 10.75 5.64 -0.87
CA GLN A 7 9.72 6.55 -0.36
C GLN A 7 10.40 7.48 0.65
N SER A 8 11.11 8.48 0.14
CA SER A 8 11.99 9.36 0.91
C SER A 8 11.42 10.74 1.20
N GLU A 9 10.30 11.13 0.57
CA GLU A 9 9.67 12.42 0.82
C GLU A 9 8.64 12.38 1.97
N THR A 10 8.02 13.53 2.28
CA THR A 10 6.98 13.66 3.32
C THR A 10 5.63 13.09 2.84
N ARG A 11 4.74 12.77 3.78
CA ARG A 11 3.35 12.38 3.44
C ARG A 11 2.64 13.49 2.67
N ARG A 12 2.84 14.74 3.11
CA ARG A 12 2.34 15.94 2.41
C ARG A 12 2.84 16.04 0.96
N TYR A 13 4.10 15.71 0.68
CA TYR A 13 4.64 15.73 -0.68
C TYR A 13 3.83 14.80 -1.61
N TYR A 14 3.61 13.55 -1.18
CA TYR A 14 2.86 12.58 -2.00
C TYR A 14 1.39 12.94 -2.12
N ALA A 15 0.76 13.45 -1.06
CA ALA A 15 -0.63 13.88 -1.10
C ALA A 15 -0.85 15.08 -2.02
N ASN A 16 0.04 16.08 -1.96
CA ASN A 16 0.02 17.24 -2.87
C ASN A 16 0.17 16.82 -4.34
N ALA A 17 1.03 15.83 -4.62
CA ALA A 17 1.20 15.30 -5.98
C ALA A 17 -0.07 14.65 -6.55
N LEU A 18 -1.00 14.24 -5.68
CA LEU A 18 -2.33 13.72 -6.04
C LEU A 18 -3.44 14.78 -5.99
N GLY A 19 -3.12 16.03 -5.66
CA GLY A 19 -4.10 17.12 -5.55
C GLY A 19 -4.98 17.03 -4.31
N VAL A 20 -4.54 16.33 -3.26
CA VAL A 20 -5.27 16.18 -2.00
C VAL A 20 -4.97 17.37 -1.10
N ASP A 21 -6.00 18.04 -0.60
CA ASP A 21 -5.82 19.07 0.42
C ASP A 21 -5.49 18.42 1.77
N THR A 22 -4.28 18.69 2.27
CA THR A 22 -3.81 18.20 3.58
C THR A 22 -3.58 19.33 4.58
N SER A 23 -4.14 20.52 4.36
CA SER A 23 -3.94 21.69 5.22
C SER A 23 -4.36 21.44 6.67
N GLU A 24 -5.48 20.75 6.87
CA GLU A 24 -6.05 20.38 8.18
C GLU A 24 -5.61 18.99 8.68
N HIS A 25 -4.77 18.27 7.92
CA HIS A 25 -4.45 16.88 8.23
C HIS A 25 -3.28 16.77 9.22
N SER A 26 -3.55 16.21 10.41
CA SER A 26 -2.51 15.85 11.38
C SER A 26 -2.08 14.40 11.17
N TRP A 27 -0.83 14.17 10.79
CA TRP A 27 -0.29 12.82 10.64
C TRP A 27 0.08 12.23 11.99
N GLU A 28 -0.66 11.21 12.43
CA GLU A 28 -0.21 10.38 13.54
C GLU A 28 1.17 9.80 13.21
N TYR A 29 2.09 9.88 14.19
CA TYR A 29 3.50 9.46 14.06
C TYR A 29 4.38 10.35 13.16
N GLY A 30 3.95 11.58 12.89
CA GLY A 30 4.74 12.60 12.19
C GLY A 30 4.63 12.53 10.67
N ASP A 31 5.05 13.58 9.97
CA ASP A 31 4.88 13.73 8.52
C ASP A 31 5.92 12.97 7.69
N HIS A 32 7.06 12.57 8.28
CA HIS A 32 8.21 12.11 7.50
C HIS A 32 9.17 11.17 8.25
N ILE A 33 9.54 10.07 7.58
CA ILE A 33 10.62 9.11 7.87
C ILE A 33 11.19 8.65 6.51
N ALA A 34 12.38 9.09 6.15
CA ALA A 34 12.95 8.76 4.84
C ALA A 34 13.25 7.26 4.70
N HIS A 35 12.70 6.62 3.66
CA HIS A 35 13.04 5.24 3.30
C HIS A 35 13.61 5.16 1.88
N TYR A 36 14.94 5.04 1.78
CA TYR A 36 15.63 4.97 0.48
C TYR A 36 15.68 3.57 -0.16
N ASN A 37 15.33 2.52 0.59
CA ASN A 37 15.43 1.13 0.12
C ASN A 37 14.42 0.23 0.85
N ILE A 38 13.14 0.47 0.63
CA ILE A 38 12.05 -0.30 1.23
C ILE A 38 12.13 -1.75 0.75
N ALA A 39 12.14 -2.67 1.69
CA ALA A 39 12.16 -4.11 1.45
C ALA A 39 10.84 -4.78 1.88
N LEU A 40 10.69 -6.04 1.51
CA LEU A 40 9.56 -6.87 1.90
C LEU A 40 9.44 -7.00 3.43
N GLY A 41 8.21 -7.03 3.94
CA GLY A 41 7.94 -7.13 5.36
C GLY A 41 8.05 -5.80 6.13
N LEU A 42 8.58 -4.74 5.50
CA LEU A 42 8.43 -3.38 6.03
C LEU A 42 7.01 -2.85 5.76
N CYS A 43 6.65 -1.79 6.46
CA CYS A 43 5.36 -1.11 6.34
C CYS A 43 5.54 0.25 5.63
N PRO A 44 5.68 0.29 4.30
CA PRO A 44 5.61 1.55 3.57
C PRO A 44 4.27 2.25 3.81
N TRP A 45 4.24 3.56 3.57
CA TRP A 45 2.97 4.27 3.54
C TRP A 45 2.22 3.94 2.25
N MET A 46 0.97 3.55 2.43
CA MET A 46 0.00 3.32 1.37
C MET A 46 -1.03 4.44 1.43
N ILE A 47 -1.41 4.95 0.27
CA ILE A 47 -2.51 5.90 0.13
C ILE A 47 -3.78 5.08 -0.10
N THR A 48 -4.79 5.30 0.74
CA THR A 48 -6.09 4.63 0.64
C THR A 48 -7.21 5.66 0.64
N LEU A 49 -8.32 5.34 -0.01
CA LEU A 49 -9.57 6.08 0.10
C LEU A 49 -10.52 5.30 1.00
N ASN A 50 -10.88 5.86 2.15
CA ASN A 50 -11.74 5.24 3.14
C ASN A 50 -12.86 6.24 3.50
N ASN A 51 -14.12 5.83 3.35
CA ASN A 51 -15.29 6.70 3.58
C ASN A 51 -15.24 8.08 2.88
N GLY A 52 -14.61 8.16 1.71
CA GLY A 52 -14.45 9.41 0.96
C GLY A 52 -13.26 10.28 1.39
N GLU A 53 -12.50 9.86 2.40
CA GLU A 53 -11.31 10.54 2.89
C GLU A 53 -10.04 9.79 2.47
N ILE A 54 -9.00 10.57 2.14
CA ILE A 54 -7.70 10.01 1.77
C ILE A 54 -6.86 9.85 3.03
N GLU A 55 -6.40 8.63 3.27
CA GLU A 55 -5.58 8.26 4.40
C GLU A 55 -4.21 7.77 3.92
N LEU A 56 -3.14 8.11 4.65
CA LEU A 56 -1.80 7.55 4.45
C LEU A 56 -1.46 6.63 5.61
N ILE A 57 -1.65 5.33 5.39
CA ILE A 57 -1.49 4.30 6.42
C ILE A 57 -0.20 3.49 6.22
N GLY A 58 0.45 3.08 7.31
CA GLY A 58 1.53 2.11 7.24
C GLY A 58 0.97 0.70 7.07
N MET A 59 1.25 0.03 5.94
CA MET A 59 0.78 -1.34 5.71
C MET A 59 1.92 -2.24 5.29
N THR A 60 1.97 -3.45 5.84
CA THR A 60 3.01 -4.44 5.49
C THR A 60 3.00 -4.72 3.99
N TRP A 61 4.15 -4.60 3.35
CA TRP A 61 4.28 -4.92 1.94
C TRP A 61 4.31 -6.44 1.72
N GLY A 62 3.16 -6.95 1.30
CA GLY A 62 2.96 -8.30 0.78
C GLY A 62 1.61 -8.88 1.17
N TYR A 63 1.10 -9.76 0.31
CA TYR A 63 -0.19 -10.43 0.47
C TYR A 63 -0.04 -11.95 0.59
N ARG A 64 -0.81 -12.54 1.51
CA ARG A 64 -1.04 -13.97 1.65
C ARG A 64 -2.40 -14.19 2.29
N THR A 65 -3.08 -15.27 1.93
CA THR A 65 -4.32 -15.64 2.60
C THR A 65 -4.05 -16.10 4.04
N PRO A 66 -5.04 -16.08 4.95
CA PRO A 66 -4.88 -16.57 6.31
C PRO A 66 -4.36 -18.01 6.37
N GLN A 67 -4.83 -18.88 5.47
CA GLN A 67 -4.35 -20.27 5.38
C GLN A 67 -2.87 -20.32 4.99
N GLU A 68 -2.43 -19.54 4.00
CA GLU A 68 -1.02 -19.50 3.60
C GLU A 68 -0.12 -18.90 4.67
N ALA A 69 -0.65 -17.98 5.49
CA ALA A 69 0.04 -17.48 6.68
C ALA A 69 0.24 -18.59 7.71
N ALA A 70 -0.79 -19.40 7.98
CA ALA A 70 -0.70 -20.56 8.87
C ALA A 70 0.30 -21.61 8.35
N ASP A 71 0.30 -21.84 7.04
CA ASP A 71 1.23 -22.75 6.35
C ASP A 71 2.65 -22.17 6.20
N LYS A 72 2.91 -20.96 6.71
CA LYS A 72 4.19 -20.24 6.59
C LYS A 72 4.69 -20.10 5.15
N LYS A 73 3.78 -19.97 4.18
CA LYS A 73 4.17 -19.76 2.78
C LYS A 73 4.75 -18.37 2.57
N LYS A 74 5.58 -18.26 1.53
CA LYS A 74 6.16 -16.99 1.08
C LYS A 74 5.06 -16.02 0.65
N THR A 75 5.19 -14.78 1.06
CA THR A 75 4.26 -13.70 0.72
C THR A 75 4.40 -13.25 -0.73
N TRP A 76 3.28 -12.96 -1.39
CA TRP A 76 3.25 -12.39 -2.73
C TRP A 76 3.37 -10.88 -2.70
N ILE A 77 4.20 -10.31 -3.57
CA ILE A 77 4.61 -8.89 -3.50
C ILE A 77 4.19 -8.09 -4.73
N CYS A 78 3.76 -8.78 -5.78
CA CYS A 78 3.31 -8.23 -7.04
C CYS A 78 2.11 -9.03 -7.54
N ALA A 79 1.10 -8.35 -8.07
CA ALA A 79 0.04 -8.95 -8.86
C ALA A 79 0.26 -8.58 -10.34
N ARG A 80 0.23 -9.58 -11.23
CA ARG A 80 0.33 -9.36 -12.68
C ARG A 80 -0.97 -8.75 -13.18
N ILE A 81 -0.92 -7.55 -13.78
CA ILE A 81 -2.10 -6.78 -14.17
C ILE A 81 -3.04 -7.56 -15.09
N GLU A 82 -2.49 -8.42 -15.96
CA GLU A 82 -3.23 -9.22 -16.93
C GLU A 82 -4.20 -10.24 -16.27
N LYS A 83 -3.93 -10.60 -15.01
CA LYS A 83 -4.71 -11.59 -14.24
C LYS A 83 -5.13 -11.10 -12.85
N ALA A 84 -4.76 -9.90 -12.45
CA ALA A 84 -5.01 -9.39 -11.10
C ALA A 84 -6.51 -9.36 -10.76
N LYS A 85 -7.34 -8.86 -11.69
CA LYS A 85 -8.79 -8.76 -11.52
C LYS A 85 -9.55 -10.07 -11.80
N THR A 86 -9.10 -10.86 -12.77
CA THR A 86 -9.84 -12.05 -13.24
C THR A 86 -9.34 -13.38 -12.65
N GLY A 87 -8.16 -13.38 -12.06
CA GLY A 87 -7.57 -14.56 -11.44
C GLY A 87 -8.23 -14.87 -10.10
N ARG A 88 -8.31 -16.16 -9.76
CA ARG A 88 -8.93 -16.63 -8.51
C ARG A 88 -8.24 -16.10 -7.25
N TYR A 89 -6.95 -15.77 -7.33
CA TYR A 89 -6.15 -15.44 -6.16
C TYR A 89 -6.31 -13.99 -5.72
N PHE A 90 -6.03 -13.03 -6.62
CA PHE A 90 -6.15 -11.59 -6.30
C PHE A 90 -7.50 -10.99 -6.69
N GLY A 91 -8.35 -11.70 -7.45
CA GLY A 91 -9.60 -11.15 -7.97
C GLY A 91 -10.52 -10.62 -6.89
N THR A 92 -10.52 -11.21 -5.69
CA THR A 92 -11.30 -10.75 -4.54
C THR A 92 -10.79 -9.44 -3.92
N CYS A 93 -9.55 -9.04 -4.21
CA CYS A 93 -9.01 -7.75 -3.79
C CYS A 93 -9.49 -6.59 -4.66
N PHE A 94 -10.06 -6.88 -5.84
CA PHE A 94 -10.62 -5.89 -6.75
C PHE A 94 -12.14 -5.99 -6.70
N VAL A 95 -12.78 -5.18 -5.86
CA VAL A 95 -14.24 -5.04 -5.87
C VAL A 95 -14.70 -4.48 -7.22
N LYS A 96 -15.90 -4.85 -7.65
CA LYS A 96 -16.57 -4.18 -8.76
C LYS A 96 -17.06 -2.84 -8.25
N ASP A 97 -16.76 -1.76 -8.97
CA ASP A 97 -17.52 -0.52 -8.85
C ASP A 97 -18.99 -0.88 -9.15
N GLU A 98 -19.87 -0.75 -8.17
CA GLU A 98 -21.33 -0.66 -8.37
C GLU A 98 -21.73 0.80 -8.57
#